data_AF-A0A0Q4TQC6-F1
#
_entry.id   AF-A0A0Q4TQC6-F1
#
_cell.length_a   1.000
_cell.length_b   1.000
_cell.length_c   1.000
_cell.angle_alpha   90.00
_cell.angle_beta   90.00
_cell.angle_gamma   90.00
#
_symmetry.space_group_name_H-M   'P 1'
#
loop_
_entity.id
_entity.type
_entity.pdbx_description
1 polymer ?
#
loop_
_entity_poly.entity_id
_entity_poly.type
_entity_poly.pdbx_seq_one_letter_code
_entity_poly.pdbx_strand_id
1 'polypeptide(L)'
;MPDVVDPYVDPATGILRNLVGATDRPSLDEAEGALAFARLVQLSDHEAPGTRDLAELCGIHRHLFQDVYDWAGMPRGTIDSNDMTSY
;
A
#
# COMPACT_ATOMS: atom_id res chain seq x y z
N MET A 1 4.97 -11.99 -26.00
CA MET A 1 4.27 -11.90 -24.72
C MET A 1 3.94 -10.43 -24.52
N PRO A 2 2.69 -10.01 -24.29
CA PRO A 2 2.48 -8.64 -23.85
C PRO A 2 3.25 -8.46 -22.54
N ASP A 3 4.00 -7.37 -22.41
CA ASP A 3 4.56 -6.96 -21.13
C ASP A 3 3.38 -6.81 -20.17
N VAL A 4 3.29 -7.68 -19.17
CA VAL A 4 2.36 -7.48 -18.06
C VAL A 4 2.91 -6.29 -17.28
N VAL A 5 2.32 -5.13 -17.52
CA VAL A 5 2.57 -3.93 -16.75
C VAL A 5 2.00 -4.16 -15.36
N ASP A 6 2.84 -4.08 -14.33
CA ASP A 6 2.38 -4.15 -12.94
C ASP A 6 1.54 -2.89 -12.64
N PRO A 7 0.23 -3.02 -12.37
CA PRO A 7 -0.63 -1.87 -12.16
C PRO A 7 -0.22 -1.04 -10.95
N TYR A 8 0.54 -1.58 -10.00
CA TYR A 8 0.95 -0.84 -8.80
C TYR A 8 2.20 0.02 -9.03
N VAL A 9 2.87 -0.12 -10.18
CA VAL A 9 4.08 0.63 -10.54
C VAL A 9 3.71 1.87 -11.34
N ASP A 10 4.25 3.02 -10.95
CA ASP A 10 4.20 4.23 -11.76
C ASP A 10 5.13 4.07 -12.97
N PRO A 11 4.61 4.12 -14.21
CA PRO A 11 5.42 3.93 -15.41
C PRO A 11 6.45 5.06 -15.64
N ALA A 12 6.27 6.25 -15.05
CA ALA A 12 7.19 7.36 -15.19
C ALA A 12 8.44 7.21 -14.30
N THR A 13 8.25 6.67 -13.10
CA THR A 13 9.31 6.58 -12.07
C THR A 13 9.86 5.17 -11.91
N GLY A 14 9.11 4.14 -12.32
CA GLY A 14 9.48 2.73 -12.17
C GLY A 14 9.40 2.21 -10.73
N ILE A 15 8.81 2.99 -9.81
CA ILE A 15 8.58 2.61 -8.42
C ILE A 15 7.08 2.49 -8.14
N LEU A 16 6.70 2.03 -6.95
CA LEU A 16 5.29 1.91 -6.58
C LEU A 16 4.60 3.28 -6.55
N ARG A 17 3.39 3.36 -7.12
CA ARG A 17 2.51 4.50 -6.96
C ARG A 17 2.28 4.72 -5.47
N ASN A 18 2.51 5.93 -4.99
CA ASN A 18 2.53 6.24 -3.57
C ASN A 18 1.91 7.63 -3.29
N LEU A 19 1.33 7.79 -2.11
CA LEU A 19 0.66 9.01 -1.65
C LEU A 19 1.65 10.05 -1.11
N VAL A 20 2.88 9.63 -0.77
CA VAL A 20 3.92 10.50 -0.21
C VAL A 20 4.65 11.34 -1.27
N GLY A 21 4.37 11.11 -2.55
CA GLY A 21 4.95 11.86 -3.66
C GLY A 21 6.41 11.54 -3.93
N ALA A 22 6.91 10.39 -3.46
CA ALA A 22 8.27 9.94 -3.73
C ALA A 22 8.41 9.55 -5.21
N THR A 23 9.50 10.00 -5.84
CA THR A 23 9.82 9.73 -7.26
C THR A 23 11.03 8.80 -7.44
N ASP A 24 11.66 8.37 -6.35
CA ASP A 24 12.77 7.43 -6.34
C ASP A 24 12.67 6.45 -5.18
N ARG A 25 13.37 5.32 -5.33
CA ARG A 25 13.29 4.19 -4.40
C ARG A 25 13.77 4.55 -2.98
N PRO A 26 14.93 5.21 -2.79
CA PRO A 26 15.39 5.59 -1.45
C PRO A 26 14.40 6.48 -0.71
N SER A 27 13.85 7.50 -1.37
CA SER A 27 12.87 8.41 -0.76
C SER A 27 11.58 7.68 -0.36
N LEU A 28 11.13 6.73 -1.20
CA LEU A 28 9.96 5.91 -0.88
C LEU A 28 10.23 4.98 0.31
N ASP A 29 11.39 4.31 0.35
CA ASP A 29 11.75 3.39 1.44
C ASP A 29 11.87 4.13 2.79
N GLU A 30 12.43 5.33 2.79
CA GLU A 30 12.53 6.16 4.01
C GLU A 30 11.14 6.58 4.53
N ALA A 31 10.29 7.10 3.63
CA ALA A 31 8.95 7.53 3.99
C ALA A 31 8.05 6.36 4.43
N GLU A 32 8.09 5.23 3.71
CA GLU A 32 7.35 4.01 4.05
C GLU A 32 7.75 3.52 5.44
N GLY A 33 9.05 3.38 5.69
CA GLY A 33 9.56 2.89 6.98
C GLY A 33 9.13 3.77 8.14
N ALA A 34 9.25 5.10 8.00
CA ALA A 34 8.87 6.04 9.04
C ALA A 34 7.36 6.01 9.35
N LEU A 35 6.52 6.02 8.32
CA LEU A 35 5.06 6.02 8.46
C LEU A 35 4.54 4.68 8.99
N ALA A 36 5.01 3.56 8.43
CA ALA A 36 4.63 2.23 8.89
C ALA A 36 5.03 2.00 10.35
N PHE A 37 6.22 2.48 10.76
CA PHE A 37 6.65 2.40 12.16
C PHE A 37 5.73 3.19 13.09
N ALA A 38 5.36 4.42 12.73
CA ALA A 38 4.42 5.21 13.51
C ALA A 38 3.06 4.51 13.68
N ARG A 39 2.57 3.83 12.65
CA ARG A 39 1.32 3.04 12.69
C ARG A 39 1.46 1.76 13.49
N LEU A 40 2.60 1.09 13.44
CA LEU A 40 2.90 -0.09 14.26
C LEU A 40 2.86 0.24 15.75
N VAL A 41 3.41 1.39 16.16
CA VAL A 41 3.31 1.88 17.54
C VAL A 41 1.85 2.03 17.94
N GLN A 42 1.02 2.67 17.11
CA GLN A 42 -0.43 2.82 17.38
C GLN A 42 -1.17 1.49 17.47
N LEU A 43 -0.79 0.50 16.63
CA LEU A 43 -1.41 -0.82 16.65
C LEU A 43 -1.07 -1.58 17.94
N SER A 44 0.15 -1.37 18.46
CA SER A 44 0.63 -2.03 19.69
C SER A 44 -0.13 -1.56 20.93
N ASP A 45 -0.67 -0.34 20.92
CA ASP A 45 -1.51 0.20 22.00
C ASP A 45 -2.94 -0.37 21.99
N HIS A 46 -3.36 -1.01 20.89
CA HIS A 46 -4.70 -1.54 20.69
C HIS A 46 -4.68 -2.95 20.07
N GLU A 47 -4.37 -3.97 20.87
CA GLU A 47 -4.56 -5.38 20.46
C GLU A 47 -6.06 -5.70 20.32
N ALA A 48 -6.56 -5.70 19.09
CA ALA A 48 -7.84 -6.32 18.79
C ALA A 48 -7.71 -7.86 18.85
N PRO A 49 -8.77 -8.60 19.24
CA PRO A 49 -8.75 -10.06 19.20
C PRO A 49 -8.55 -10.54 17.76
N GLY A 50 -7.44 -11.24 17.49
CA GLY A 50 -7.11 -11.67 16.13
C GLY A 50 -8.04 -12.77 15.61
N THR A 51 -8.82 -12.46 14.58
CA THR A 51 -9.76 -13.36 13.90
C THR A 51 -9.05 -14.38 13.00
N ARG A 52 -7.76 -14.16 12.70
CA ARG A 52 -6.86 -14.93 11.83
C ARG A 52 -7.43 -15.18 10.44
N ASP A 53 -8.20 -14.22 9.94
CA ASP A 53 -8.81 -14.26 8.63
C ASP A 53 -8.20 -13.21 7.69
N LEU A 54 -8.62 -13.26 6.41
CA LEU A 54 -8.16 -12.31 5.41
C LEU A 54 -8.60 -10.88 5.75
N ALA A 55 -9.75 -10.70 6.41
CA ALA A 55 -10.25 -9.38 6.75
C ALA A 55 -9.34 -8.70 7.79
N GLU A 56 -8.85 -9.44 8.78
CA GLU A 56 -7.84 -8.96 9.72
C GLU A 56 -6.55 -8.60 9.00
N LEU A 57 -6.04 -9.47 8.11
CA LEU A 57 -4.81 -9.19 7.37
C LEU A 57 -4.93 -7.91 6.50
N CYS A 58 -6.06 -7.74 5.82
CA CYS A 58 -6.39 -6.53 5.07
C CYS A 58 -6.48 -5.31 5.98
N GLY A 59 -7.09 -5.44 7.17
CA GLY A 59 -7.18 -4.38 8.16
C GLY A 59 -5.80 -3.94 8.69
N ILE A 60 -4.94 -4.89 9.03
CA ILE A 60 -3.55 -4.64 9.48
C ILE A 60 -2.76 -3.96 8.35
N HIS A 61 -2.84 -4.48 7.12
CA HIS A 61 -2.16 -3.89 5.98
C HIS A 61 -2.64 -2.46 5.71
N ARG A 62 -3.96 -2.22 5.77
CA ARG A 62 -4.51 -0.86 5.66
C ARG A 62 -3.93 0.03 6.75
N HIS A 63 -3.97 -0.41 8.00
CA HIS A 63 -3.51 0.41 9.13
C HIS A 63 -2.05 0.82 8.99
N LEU A 64 -1.18 -0.11 8.59
CA LEU A 64 0.25 0.13 8.44
C LEU A 64 0.60 1.03 7.25
N PHE A 65 -0.12 0.90 6.12
CA PHE A 65 0.30 1.50 4.86
C PHE A 65 -0.66 2.55 4.26
N GLN A 66 -1.77 2.87 4.94
CA GLN A 66 -2.78 3.85 4.46
C GLN A 66 -2.21 5.23 4.10
N ASP A 67 -1.09 5.63 4.71
CA ASP A 67 -0.46 6.92 4.45
C ASP A 67 0.52 6.88 3.26
N VAL A 68 0.84 5.67 2.77
CA VAL A 68 1.86 5.43 1.73
C VAL A 68 1.20 4.97 0.43
N TYR A 69 0.21 4.09 0.50
CA TYR A 69 -0.42 3.45 -0.66
C TYR A 69 -1.93 3.64 -0.65
N ASP A 70 -2.50 4.04 -1.80
CA ASP A 70 -3.95 4.14 -2.01
C ASP A 70 -4.64 2.77 -1.95
N TRP A 71 -3.96 1.72 -2.40
CA TRP A 71 -4.40 0.32 -2.35
C TRP A 71 -4.17 -0.35 -0.98
N ALA A 72 -3.80 0.38 0.07
CA ALA A 72 -3.55 -0.21 1.38
C ALA A 72 -4.78 -0.96 1.93
N GLY A 73 -4.61 -2.26 2.17
CA GLY A 73 -5.66 -3.18 2.63
C GLY A 73 -6.35 -3.96 1.51
N MET A 74 -5.95 -3.75 0.26
CA MET A 74 -6.48 -4.46 -0.89
C MET A 74 -5.59 -5.66 -1.27
N PRO A 75 -6.15 -6.87 -1.45
CA PRO A 75 -5.41 -7.99 -2.00
C PRO A 75 -4.94 -7.70 -3.42
N ARG A 76 -3.69 -8.08 -3.75
CA ARG A 76 -3.16 -7.90 -5.10
C ARG A 76 -4.00 -8.64 -6.14
N GLY A 77 -4.15 -8.03 -7.33
CA GLY A 77 -5.05 -8.52 -8.38
C GLY A 77 -6.48 -8.00 -8.24
N THR A 78 -6.80 -7.31 -7.15
CA THR A 78 -7.97 -6.44 -7.06
C THR A 78 -7.60 -5.12 -7.71
N ILE A 79 -8.15 -4.85 -8.89
CA ILE A 79 -8.00 -3.56 -9.57
C ILE A 79 -9.16 -2.69 -9.10
N ASP A 80 -8.86 -1.55 -8.51
CA ASP A 80 -9.87 -0.60 -8.07
C ASP A 80 -10.65 -0.09 -9.29
N SER A 81 -11.98 0.00 -9.16
CA SER A 81 -12.85 0.45 -10.26
C SER A 81 -12.55 1.88 -10.75
N ASN A 82 -11.76 2.65 -9.98
CA ASN A 82 -11.34 4.01 -10.35
C ASN A 82 -10.18 4.02 -11.37
N ASP A 83 -9.41 2.93 -11.46
CA ASP A 83 -8.33 2.73 -12.46
C ASP A 83 -8.88 2.37 -13.86
N MET A 84 -10.21 2.21 -14.01
CA MET A 84 -10.88 1.96 -15.30
C MET A 84 -11.19 3.24 -16.10
N THR A 85 -10.83 4.44 -15.63
CA THR A 85 -11.28 5.71 -16.25
C THR A 85 -10.30 6.35 -17.24
N SER A 86 -9.29 5.62 -17.70
CA SER A 86 -8.35 6.10 -18.73
C SER A 86 -8.39 5.22 -19.96
N TYR A 87 -9.45 5.38 -20.77
CA TYR A 87 -9.49 4.97 -22.18
C TYR A 87 -10.30 5.96 -23.01
#